data_AF-D8PXD1-F1
#
_entry.id   AF-D8PXD1-F1
#
_cell.length_a   1.000
_cell.length_b   1.000
_cell.length_c   1.000
_cell.angle_alpha   90.00
_cell.angle_beta   90.00
_cell.angle_gamma   90.00
#
_symmetry.space_group_name_H-M   'P 1'
#
loop_
_entity.id
_entity.type
_entity.pdbx_description
1 polymer ?
#
loop_
_entity_poly.entity_id
_entity_poly.type
_entity_poly.pdbx_seq_one_letter_code
_entity_poly.pdbx_strand_id
1 'polypeptide(L)'
;MVKKASIHSLPVELLTRIFVLGANYDFPYHHSPFLLRPNTEYYPAPASNFQLTVSAVCSHWRSIALATPSLWSFLFFREPSHIDRAQEYIARCEQSGYITFDILIDTVQEKYHIPNVTLCREEIKRIFQLVCPHAARWRSFHLKVRDKECKLAARHYLSRCGPAPQLETLQLYHFEDYGTAQNLYDATFRPPVPIFDNNLPRLQHVSMIGVNLPWATSPYLQHPLTSFELALHPNNIRIPYDLWGKVLKAASPTLRRLTLHYSGPKSAGTNPDLVWRPPNEKILMPALEELCVIDLDPEYACLILERMTCPRVRVMHVELADQNFAPLMRLIS
;
A
#
# COMPACT_ATOMS: atom_id res chain seq x y z
N MET A 1 27.66 18.41 -44.81
CA MET A 1 26.85 19.21 -43.86
C MET A 1 26.17 18.25 -42.89
N VAL A 2 26.59 18.23 -41.63
CA VAL A 2 25.86 17.47 -40.59
C VAL A 2 24.57 18.24 -40.31
N LYS A 3 23.41 17.69 -40.71
CA LYS A 3 22.11 18.24 -40.28
C LYS A 3 22.12 18.21 -38.76
N LYS A 4 22.13 19.38 -38.11
CA LYS A 4 21.84 19.46 -36.67
C LYS A 4 20.43 18.91 -36.48
N ALA A 5 20.33 17.68 -35.98
CA ALA A 5 19.06 17.11 -35.56
C ALA A 5 18.52 17.99 -34.43
N SER A 6 17.51 18.80 -34.74
CA SER A 6 16.82 19.62 -33.76
C SER A 6 15.88 18.72 -32.97
N ILE A 7 15.73 18.94 -31.67
CA ILE A 7 14.73 18.21 -30.88
C ILE A 7 13.30 18.44 -31.39
N HIS A 8 13.08 19.52 -32.14
CA HIS A 8 11.83 19.81 -32.86
C HIS A 8 11.58 18.93 -34.09
N SER A 9 12.57 18.13 -34.50
CA SER A 9 12.43 17.17 -35.61
C SER A 9 12.15 15.74 -35.14
N LEU A 10 12.05 15.52 -33.83
CA LEU A 10 11.65 14.23 -33.29
C LEU A 10 10.15 13.97 -33.57
N PRO A 11 9.78 12.76 -34.01
CA PRO A 11 8.40 12.32 -34.06
C PRO A 11 7.71 12.44 -32.69
N VAL A 12 6.40 12.69 -32.71
CA VAL A 12 5.59 12.86 -31.50
C VAL A 12 5.67 11.62 -30.62
N GLU A 13 5.71 10.42 -31.20
CA GLU A 13 5.79 9.15 -30.49
C GLU A 13 7.08 9.04 -29.67
N LEU A 14 8.21 9.53 -30.22
CA LEU A 14 9.49 9.54 -29.50
C LEU A 14 9.48 10.58 -28.39
N LEU A 15 8.94 11.77 -28.63
CA LEU A 15 8.79 12.80 -27.60
C LEU A 15 7.90 12.33 -26.45
N THR A 16 6.74 11.73 -26.76
CA THR A 16 5.85 11.11 -25.78
C THR A 16 6.57 10.04 -24.98
N ARG A 17 7.34 9.16 -25.64
CA ARG A 17 8.10 8.12 -24.94
C ARG A 17 9.16 8.71 -24.02
N ILE A 18 9.89 9.73 -24.47
CA ILE A 18 10.87 10.45 -23.64
C ILE A 18 10.19 11.07 -22.43
N PHE A 19 9.03 11.71 -22.62
CA PHE A 19 8.31 12.34 -21.51
C PHE A 19 7.86 11.32 -20.47
N VAL A 20 7.31 10.19 -20.92
CA VAL A 20 6.87 9.11 -20.02
C VAL A 20 8.07 8.51 -19.27
N LEU A 21 9.21 8.30 -19.93
CA LEU A 21 10.41 7.80 -19.28
C LEU A 21 10.94 8.80 -18.23
N GLY A 22 11.00 10.08 -18.56
CA GLY A 22 11.45 11.11 -17.64
C GLY A 22 10.53 11.28 -16.43
N ALA A 23 9.21 11.20 -16.63
CA ALA A 23 8.24 11.25 -15.53
C ALA A 23 8.35 10.05 -14.57
N ASN A 24 8.88 8.92 -15.05
CA ASN A 24 9.08 7.70 -14.26
C ASN A 24 10.54 7.47 -13.84
N TYR A 25 11.45 8.41 -14.08
CA TYR A 25 12.88 8.20 -13.84
C TYR A 25 13.20 7.94 -12.36
N ASP A 26 12.59 8.71 -11.46
CA ASP A 26 12.72 8.56 -10.00
C ASP A 26 11.46 7.92 -9.38
N PHE A 27 10.88 6.92 -10.04
CA PHE A 27 9.64 6.31 -9.56
C PHE A 27 9.91 5.50 -8.27
N PRO A 28 9.29 5.83 -7.13
CA PRO A 28 9.67 5.26 -5.83
C PRO A 28 9.34 3.77 -5.66
N TYR A 29 8.67 3.15 -6.64
CA TYR A 29 8.28 1.73 -6.61
C TYR A 29 9.36 0.76 -7.11
N HIS A 30 10.53 1.25 -7.54
CA HIS A 30 11.58 0.37 -8.12
C HIS A 30 11.99 -0.80 -7.23
N HIS A 31 11.96 -0.63 -5.91
CA HIS A 31 12.39 -1.65 -4.95
C HIS A 31 11.24 -2.28 -4.16
N SER A 32 10.03 -1.70 -4.22
CA SER A 32 8.85 -2.21 -3.51
C SER A 32 7.56 -1.61 -4.05
N PRO A 33 6.45 -2.37 -4.10
CA PRO A 33 5.13 -1.84 -4.44
C PRO A 33 4.58 -0.86 -3.38
N PHE A 34 5.18 -0.79 -2.19
CA PHE A 34 4.65 -0.05 -1.05
C PHE A 34 5.41 1.26 -0.83
N LEU A 35 4.68 2.38 -0.83
CA LEU A 35 5.25 3.72 -0.63
C LEU A 35 5.36 4.13 0.83
N LEU A 36 4.44 3.65 1.67
CA LEU A 36 4.36 3.99 3.09
C LEU A 36 5.13 2.96 3.90
N ARG A 37 5.94 3.42 4.86
CA ARG A 37 6.73 2.60 5.79
C ARG A 37 6.48 3.02 7.22
N PRO A 38 6.39 2.09 8.16
CA PRO A 38 6.46 2.40 9.59
C PRO A 38 7.68 3.29 9.90
N ASN A 39 7.55 4.18 10.89
CA ASN A 39 8.64 5.01 11.42
C ASN A 39 9.34 5.95 10.42
N THR A 40 8.71 6.23 9.28
CA THR A 40 9.20 7.19 8.29
C THR A 40 8.23 8.37 8.16
N GLU A 41 8.74 9.60 8.28
CA GLU A 41 7.90 10.80 8.20
C GLU A 41 7.70 11.30 6.78
N TYR A 42 8.69 11.10 5.91
CA TYR A 42 8.67 11.55 4.52
C TYR A 42 8.86 10.39 3.55
N TYR A 43 7.98 10.31 2.55
CA TYR A 43 8.12 9.37 1.45
C TYR A 43 8.28 10.14 0.15
N PRO A 44 9.26 9.81 -0.69
CA PRO A 44 9.30 10.35 -2.05
C PRO A 44 8.04 9.90 -2.77
N ALA A 45 7.25 10.86 -3.23
CA ALA A 45 6.20 10.61 -4.21
C ALA A 45 6.75 11.02 -5.59
N PRO A 46 6.34 10.36 -6.69
CA PRO A 46 6.60 10.86 -8.04
C PRO A 46 6.25 12.35 -8.12
N ALA A 47 7.26 13.19 -8.30
CA ALA A 47 7.06 14.62 -8.40
C ALA A 47 6.41 14.94 -9.74
N SER A 48 5.37 15.79 -9.73
CA SER A 48 4.80 16.32 -10.98
C SER A 48 5.75 17.23 -11.75
N ASN A 49 6.92 17.52 -11.18
CA ASN A 49 7.86 18.50 -11.69
C ASN A 49 8.27 18.19 -13.13
N PHE A 50 8.58 16.93 -13.46
CA PHE A 50 9.04 16.60 -14.80
C PHE A 50 7.96 16.90 -15.86
N GLN A 51 6.75 16.37 -15.70
CA GLN A 51 5.66 16.58 -16.67
C GLN A 51 5.25 18.06 -16.76
N LEU A 52 5.30 18.80 -15.65
CA LEU A 52 5.04 20.24 -15.65
C LEU A 52 6.16 20.99 -16.38
N THR A 53 7.42 20.66 -16.13
CA THR A 53 8.58 21.26 -16.81
C THR A 53 8.54 21.02 -18.30
N VAL A 54 8.34 19.78 -18.77
CA VAL A 54 8.26 19.50 -20.22
C VAL A 54 7.07 20.19 -20.87
N SER A 55 5.94 20.33 -20.15
CA SER A 55 4.79 21.08 -20.65
C SER A 55 5.05 22.60 -20.74
N ALA A 56 6.09 23.11 -20.09
CA ALA A 56 6.45 24.53 -20.08
C ALA A 56 7.54 24.93 -21.08
N VAL A 57 8.22 23.96 -21.72
CA VAL A 57 9.36 24.23 -22.62
C VAL A 57 8.96 25.04 -23.85
N CYS A 58 7.96 24.58 -24.61
CA CYS A 58 7.42 25.29 -25.78
C CYS A 58 5.97 24.88 -26.06
N SER A 59 5.28 25.58 -26.97
CA SER A 59 3.88 25.29 -27.33
C SER A 59 3.68 23.87 -27.88
N HIS A 60 4.62 23.37 -28.69
CA HIS A 60 4.56 22.03 -29.25
C HIS A 60 4.67 20.96 -28.15
N TRP A 61 5.63 21.09 -27.24
CA TRP A 61 5.80 20.15 -26.12
C TRP A 61 4.62 20.18 -25.16
N ARG A 62 4.07 21.38 -24.90
CA ARG A 62 2.84 21.54 -24.12
C ARG A 62 1.70 20.73 -24.72
N SER A 63 1.46 20.87 -26.02
CA SER A 63 0.38 20.14 -26.71
C SER A 63 0.57 18.62 -26.59
N ILE A 64 1.79 18.11 -26.80
CA ILE A 64 2.09 16.67 -26.67
C ILE A 64 1.91 16.19 -25.23
N ALA A 65 2.47 16.90 -24.25
CA ALA A 65 2.41 16.53 -22.85
C ALA A 65 0.96 16.49 -22.33
N LEU A 66 0.15 17.51 -22.66
CA LEU A 66 -1.26 17.55 -22.28
C LEU A 66 -2.07 16.45 -22.98
N ALA A 67 -1.72 16.09 -24.22
CA ALA A 67 -2.32 14.97 -24.95
C ALA A 67 -1.77 13.59 -24.56
N THR A 68 -0.91 13.51 -23.54
CA THR A 68 -0.33 12.25 -23.03
C THR A 68 -0.88 11.93 -21.63
N PRO A 69 -2.03 11.22 -21.53
CA PRO A 69 -2.69 10.88 -20.27
C PRO A 69 -1.81 10.20 -19.22
N SER A 70 -0.86 9.36 -19.63
CA SER A 70 0.02 8.62 -18.72
C SER A 70 0.96 9.51 -17.90
N LEU A 71 1.13 10.80 -18.28
CA LEU A 71 1.86 11.78 -17.47
C LEU A 71 1.03 12.32 -16.29
N TRP A 72 -0.28 12.10 -16.31
CA TRP A 72 -1.26 12.70 -15.39
C TRP A 72 -1.99 11.63 -14.56
N SER A 73 -1.57 10.36 -14.62
CA SER A 73 -2.24 9.24 -13.97
C SER A 73 -1.85 9.03 -12.50
N PHE A 74 -0.82 9.71 -12.01
CA PHE A 74 -0.42 9.66 -10.60
C PHE A 74 -1.08 10.80 -9.81
N LEU A 75 -1.97 10.44 -8.89
CA LEU A 75 -2.72 11.39 -8.06
C LEU A 75 -2.19 11.34 -6.63
N PHE A 76 -1.65 12.46 -6.17
CA PHE A 76 -1.02 12.54 -4.86
C PHE A 76 -1.48 13.72 -4.05
N PHE A 77 -1.81 13.43 -2.78
CA PHE A 77 -2.45 14.33 -1.84
C PHE A 77 -1.65 14.40 -0.53
N ARG A 78 -1.09 15.58 -0.25
CA ARG A 78 -0.43 15.97 1.01
C ARG A 78 -0.81 17.38 1.45
N GLU A 79 -1.27 18.20 0.50
CA GLU A 79 -1.68 19.58 0.70
C GLU A 79 -3.02 19.84 0.01
N PRO A 80 -3.84 20.79 0.48
CA PRO A 80 -5.13 21.11 -0.13
C PRO A 80 -5.04 21.49 -1.62
N SER A 81 -3.97 22.18 -2.03
CA SER A 81 -3.69 22.56 -3.44
C SER A 81 -3.62 21.35 -4.37
N HIS A 82 -3.31 20.16 -3.85
CA HIS A 82 -3.24 18.95 -4.63
C HIS A 82 -4.61 18.44 -5.09
N ILE A 83 -5.70 18.86 -4.43
CA ILE A 83 -7.07 18.48 -4.81
C ILE A 83 -7.41 19.07 -6.18
N ASP A 84 -7.20 20.38 -6.35
CA ASP A 84 -7.47 21.08 -7.61
C ASP A 84 -6.56 20.56 -8.73
N ARG A 85 -5.28 20.30 -8.40
CA ARG A 85 -4.34 19.67 -9.35
C ARG A 85 -4.83 18.29 -9.80
N ALA A 86 -5.30 17.46 -8.87
CA ALA A 86 -5.78 16.11 -9.18
C ALA A 86 -7.05 16.17 -10.05
N GLN A 87 -7.94 17.12 -9.81
CA GLN A 87 -9.12 17.33 -10.65
C GLN A 87 -8.73 17.61 -12.10
N GLU A 88 -7.76 18.49 -12.33
CA GLU A 88 -7.24 18.78 -13.66
C GLU A 88 -6.54 17.55 -14.29
N TYR A 89 -5.83 16.75 -13.50
CA TYR A 89 -5.16 15.53 -13.98
C TYR A 89 -6.17 14.45 -14.37
N ILE A 90 -7.23 14.29 -13.60
CA ILE A 90 -8.35 13.41 -13.92
C ILE A 90 -9.01 13.87 -15.23
N ALA A 91 -9.29 15.17 -15.39
CA ALA A 91 -9.89 15.73 -16.60
C ALA A 91 -9.06 15.40 -17.85
N ARG A 92 -7.72 15.53 -17.77
CA ARG A 92 -6.80 15.15 -18.86
C ARG A 92 -6.83 13.65 -19.20
N CYS A 93 -7.23 12.82 -18.24
CA CYS A 93 -7.34 11.38 -18.41
C CYS A 93 -8.76 10.90 -18.77
N GLU A 94 -9.77 11.78 -18.85
CA GLU A 94 -11.17 11.40 -19.06
C GLU A 94 -11.39 10.70 -20.40
N GLN A 95 -10.80 11.24 -21.48
CA GLN A 95 -10.96 10.69 -22.84
C GLN A 95 -10.20 9.36 -23.03
N SER A 96 -9.38 8.97 -22.07
CA SER A 96 -8.57 7.75 -22.13
C SER A 96 -9.07 6.70 -21.14
N GLY A 97 -10.08 5.94 -21.57
CA GLY A 97 -10.72 4.90 -20.76
C GLY A 97 -9.80 3.75 -20.31
N TYR A 98 -8.62 3.60 -20.93
CA TYR A 98 -7.63 2.58 -20.58
C TYR A 98 -6.66 3.02 -19.47
N ILE A 99 -6.62 4.32 -19.13
CA ILE A 99 -5.69 4.85 -18.13
C ILE A 99 -6.18 4.52 -16.74
N THR A 100 -5.29 3.91 -15.95
CA THR A 100 -5.50 3.63 -14.54
C THR A 100 -4.78 4.64 -13.66
N PHE A 101 -5.29 4.87 -12.46
CA PHE A 101 -4.73 5.82 -11.50
C PHE A 101 -3.92 5.13 -10.40
N ASP A 102 -2.78 5.71 -10.06
CA ASP A 102 -2.08 5.43 -8.82
C ASP A 102 -2.35 6.57 -7.85
N ILE A 103 -2.79 6.23 -6.65
CA ILE A 103 -3.30 7.18 -5.68
C ILE A 103 -2.47 7.06 -4.41
N LEU A 104 -1.99 8.20 -3.92
CA LEU A 104 -1.38 8.32 -2.59
C LEU A 104 -2.03 9.47 -1.82
N ILE A 105 -2.63 9.13 -0.68
CA ILE A 105 -3.25 10.07 0.25
C ILE A 105 -2.51 9.99 1.59
N ASP A 106 -2.02 11.12 2.08
CA ASP A 106 -1.29 11.23 3.34
C ASP A 106 -1.83 12.38 4.18
N THR A 107 -2.57 12.05 5.24
CA THR A 107 -3.14 13.03 6.18
C THR A 107 -2.31 13.16 7.44
N VAL A 108 -2.46 14.27 8.15
CA VAL A 108 -1.82 14.52 9.45
C VAL A 108 -2.78 14.23 10.62
N GLN A 109 -2.23 14.13 11.84
CA GLN A 109 -3.05 14.11 13.06
C GLN A 109 -3.66 15.50 13.29
N GLU A 110 -4.82 15.56 13.94
CA GLU A 110 -5.49 16.83 14.26
C GLU A 110 -4.57 17.84 14.97
N LYS A 111 -3.79 17.39 15.96
CA LYS A 111 -2.86 18.27 16.70
C LYS A 111 -1.77 18.90 15.85
N TYR A 112 -1.50 18.35 14.67
CA TYR A 112 -0.53 18.87 13.70
C TYR A 112 -1.20 19.46 12.47
N HIS A 113 -2.54 19.59 12.47
CA HIS A 113 -3.27 20.16 11.36
C HIS A 113 -3.05 21.67 11.30
N ILE A 114 -2.52 22.10 10.17
CA ILE A 114 -2.42 23.51 9.79
C ILE A 114 -3.43 23.74 8.65
N PRO A 115 -4.47 24.57 8.85
CA PRO A 115 -5.46 24.89 7.84
C PRO A 115 -4.82 25.41 6.55
N ASN A 116 -5.33 25.00 5.40
CA ASN A 116 -4.83 25.35 4.06
C ASN A 116 -3.41 24.85 3.71
N VAL A 117 -2.71 24.17 4.64
CA VAL A 117 -1.36 23.64 4.42
C VAL A 117 -1.35 22.12 4.43
N THR A 118 -2.02 21.51 5.41
CA THR A 118 -2.02 20.05 5.61
C THR A 118 -3.40 19.45 5.37
N LEU A 119 -3.45 18.16 5.06
CA LEU A 119 -4.70 17.43 4.90
C LEU A 119 -5.16 16.81 6.22
N CYS A 120 -6.42 17.04 6.59
CA CYS A 120 -7.05 16.33 7.70
C CYS A 120 -8.50 15.97 7.32
N ARG A 121 -9.50 16.51 8.04
CA ARG A 121 -10.89 16.01 8.08
C ARG A 121 -11.72 16.37 6.85
N GLU A 122 -11.77 17.63 6.47
CA GLU A 122 -12.60 18.07 5.35
C GLU A 122 -11.91 17.77 4.02
N GLU A 123 -10.58 17.87 3.98
CA GLU A 123 -9.83 17.59 2.78
C GLU A 123 -9.90 16.11 2.38
N ILE A 124 -9.83 15.17 3.34
CA ILE A 124 -9.93 13.74 3.01
C ILE A 124 -11.30 13.40 2.41
N LYS A 125 -12.39 14.02 2.89
CA LYS A 125 -13.72 13.84 2.31
C LYS A 125 -13.78 14.35 0.87
N ARG A 126 -13.25 15.55 0.62
CA ARG A 126 -13.15 16.13 -0.73
C ARG A 126 -12.31 15.26 -1.66
N ILE A 127 -11.20 14.73 -1.17
CA ILE A 127 -10.35 13.80 -1.93
C ILE A 127 -11.14 12.54 -2.30
N PHE A 128 -11.81 11.89 -1.35
CA PHE A 128 -12.61 10.71 -1.66
C PHE A 128 -13.77 10.99 -2.61
N GLN A 129 -14.47 12.12 -2.46
CA GLN A 129 -15.51 12.56 -3.41
C GLN A 129 -14.96 12.71 -4.83
N LEU A 130 -13.71 13.17 -4.97
CA LEU A 130 -13.02 13.29 -6.25
C LEU A 130 -12.59 11.94 -6.82
N VAL A 131 -12.00 11.05 -6.01
CA VAL A 131 -11.36 9.83 -6.54
C VAL A 131 -12.26 8.60 -6.60
N CYS A 132 -13.24 8.46 -5.68
CA CYS A 132 -14.12 7.28 -5.62
C CYS A 132 -14.96 7.04 -6.87
N PRO A 133 -15.47 8.07 -7.59
CA PRO A 133 -16.13 7.86 -8.87
C PRO A 133 -15.28 7.10 -9.91
N HIS A 134 -13.96 7.08 -9.73
CA HIS A 134 -13.01 6.41 -10.61
C HIS A 134 -12.44 5.11 -10.03
N ALA A 135 -13.04 4.53 -8.97
CA ALA A 135 -12.54 3.31 -8.30
C ALA A 135 -12.23 2.16 -9.26
N ALA A 136 -13.03 2.00 -10.32
CA ALA A 136 -12.81 0.96 -11.33
C ALA A 136 -11.51 1.11 -12.12
N ARG A 137 -10.90 2.30 -12.11
CA ARG A 137 -9.65 2.64 -12.78
C ARG A 137 -8.46 2.69 -11.82
N TRP A 138 -8.61 2.38 -10.54
CA TRP A 138 -7.48 2.42 -9.61
C TRP A 138 -6.56 1.23 -9.86
N ARG A 139 -5.26 1.49 -10.04
CA ARG A 139 -4.20 0.48 -10.12
C ARG A 139 -3.49 0.31 -8.79
N SER A 140 -3.18 1.41 -8.13
CA SER A 140 -2.53 1.39 -6.81
C SER A 140 -3.20 2.37 -5.88
N PHE A 141 -3.47 1.96 -4.65
CA PHE A 141 -4.09 2.82 -3.63
C PHE A 141 -3.31 2.76 -2.33
N HIS A 142 -2.71 3.89 -1.97
CA HIS A 142 -1.93 4.09 -0.76
C HIS A 142 -2.62 5.14 0.11
N LEU A 143 -3.00 4.74 1.32
CA LEU A 143 -3.73 5.60 2.24
C LEU A 143 -3.06 5.61 3.60
N LYS A 144 -2.57 6.78 4.04
CA LYS A 144 -2.11 7.04 5.40
C LYS A 144 -3.10 7.96 6.10
N VAL A 145 -3.81 7.42 7.09
CA VAL A 145 -4.73 8.16 7.94
C VAL A 145 -4.21 8.21 9.38
N ARG A 146 -4.01 9.42 9.89
CA ARG A 146 -3.47 9.63 11.25
C ARG A 146 -4.49 10.18 12.25
N ASP A 147 -5.76 10.25 11.88
CA ASP A 147 -6.82 10.78 12.72
C ASP A 147 -8.10 9.92 12.66
N LYS A 148 -8.86 9.90 13.76
CA LYS A 148 -10.09 9.14 13.92
C LYS A 148 -11.15 9.50 12.90
N GLU A 149 -11.37 10.78 12.61
CA GLU A 149 -12.35 11.22 11.62
C GLU A 149 -11.89 10.88 10.21
N CYS A 150 -10.59 11.00 9.92
CA CYS A 150 -10.02 10.53 8.66
C CYS A 150 -10.24 9.02 8.46
N LYS A 151 -10.03 8.23 9.51
CA LYS A 151 -10.31 6.78 9.50
C LYS A 151 -11.80 6.49 9.26
N LEU A 152 -12.71 7.25 9.88
CA LEU A 152 -14.15 7.09 9.65
C LEU A 152 -14.56 7.47 8.23
N ALA A 153 -14.00 8.54 7.68
CA ALA A 153 -14.20 8.93 6.29
C ALA A 153 -13.72 7.82 5.34
N ALA A 154 -12.48 7.33 5.51
CA ALA A 154 -11.94 6.24 4.71
C ALA A 154 -12.84 5.00 4.73
N ARG A 155 -13.31 4.59 5.92
CA ARG A 155 -14.26 3.47 6.05
C ARG A 155 -15.58 3.74 5.35
N HIS A 156 -16.10 4.97 5.45
CA HIS A 156 -17.36 5.35 4.80
C HIS A 156 -17.27 5.28 3.28
N TYR A 157 -16.23 5.85 2.69
CA TYR A 157 -16.07 5.94 1.24
C TYR A 157 -15.63 4.60 0.63
N LEU A 158 -14.65 3.91 1.21
CA LEU A 158 -14.14 2.65 0.67
C LEU A 158 -15.17 1.50 0.74
N SER A 159 -16.13 1.57 1.66
CA SER A 159 -17.24 0.60 1.71
C SER A 159 -18.39 0.92 0.74
N ARG A 160 -18.29 2.00 -0.05
CA ARG A 160 -19.36 2.51 -0.93
C ARG A 160 -18.86 2.91 -2.32
N CYS A 161 -17.56 2.89 -2.56
CA CYS A 161 -16.96 3.32 -3.84
C CYS A 161 -17.13 2.31 -4.98
N GLY A 162 -17.79 1.17 -4.73
CA GLY A 162 -17.93 0.10 -5.71
C GLY A 162 -16.65 -0.73 -5.87
N PRO A 163 -16.62 -1.65 -6.84
CA PRO A 163 -15.48 -2.54 -7.08
C PRO A 163 -14.27 -1.80 -7.66
N ALA A 164 -13.07 -2.33 -7.43
CA ALA A 164 -11.82 -1.83 -8.04
C ALA A 164 -11.11 -2.94 -8.84
N PRO A 165 -11.65 -3.33 -10.02
CA PRO A 165 -11.16 -4.45 -10.85
C PRO A 165 -9.72 -4.31 -11.36
N GLN A 166 -9.18 -3.10 -11.43
CA GLN A 166 -7.81 -2.84 -11.91
C GLN A 166 -6.79 -2.74 -10.77
N LEU A 167 -7.23 -2.86 -9.50
CA LEU A 167 -6.37 -2.61 -8.36
C LEU A 167 -5.37 -3.77 -8.18
N GLU A 168 -4.08 -3.45 -8.30
CA GLU A 168 -2.95 -4.36 -8.13
C GLU A 168 -2.29 -4.16 -6.76
N THR A 169 -2.28 -2.93 -6.25
CA THR A 169 -1.66 -2.59 -4.97
C THR A 169 -2.65 -1.92 -4.03
N LEU A 170 -2.80 -2.48 -2.83
CA LEU A 170 -3.55 -1.91 -1.73
C LEU A 170 -2.65 -1.75 -0.50
N GLN A 171 -2.40 -0.51 -0.11
CA GLN A 171 -1.69 -0.18 1.12
C GLN A 171 -2.53 0.72 2.02
N LEU A 172 -2.89 0.22 3.19
CA LEU A 172 -3.61 0.97 4.21
C LEU A 172 -2.72 1.13 5.45
N TYR A 173 -2.57 2.38 5.88
CA TYR A 173 -1.78 2.77 7.04
C TYR A 173 -2.67 3.58 7.98
N HIS A 174 -2.78 3.14 9.23
CA HIS A 174 -3.35 3.92 10.31
C HIS A 174 -2.47 3.89 11.54
N PHE A 175 -2.11 5.07 12.02
CA PHE A 175 -1.48 5.25 13.31
C PHE A 175 -1.85 6.62 13.85
N GLU A 176 -2.45 6.65 15.03
CA GLU A 176 -2.73 7.88 15.77
C GLU A 176 -2.14 7.76 17.17
N ASP A 177 -1.77 8.91 17.74
CA ASP A 177 -1.38 8.96 19.14
C ASP A 177 -2.65 8.84 19.99
N TYR A 178 -2.93 7.61 20.45
CA TYR A 178 -4.11 7.33 21.24
C TYR A 178 -4.06 7.98 22.64
N GLY A 179 -2.87 8.39 23.11
CA GLY A 179 -2.63 8.96 24.44
C GLY A 179 -2.86 7.99 25.61
N THR A 180 -3.95 7.21 25.58
CA THR A 180 -4.33 6.24 26.62
C THR A 180 -4.63 4.86 26.01
N ALA A 181 -4.47 3.81 26.81
CA ALA A 181 -4.83 2.45 26.42
C ALA A 181 -6.33 2.28 26.15
N GLN A 182 -7.19 3.03 26.86
CA GLN A 182 -8.64 3.01 26.64
C GLN A 182 -9.01 3.55 25.25
N ASN A 183 -8.40 4.66 24.83
CA ASN A 183 -8.64 5.23 23.50
C ASN A 183 -8.21 4.26 22.39
N LEU A 184 -7.07 3.58 22.57
CA LEU A 184 -6.62 2.53 21.67
C LEU A 184 -7.63 1.36 21.63
N TYR A 185 -8.14 0.93 22.78
CA TYR A 185 -9.15 -0.11 22.87
C TYR A 185 -10.42 0.29 22.11
N ASP A 186 -10.98 1.47 22.37
CA ASP A 186 -12.20 1.95 21.74
C ASP A 186 -12.05 2.10 20.21
N ALA A 187 -10.86 2.52 19.76
CA ALA A 187 -10.55 2.67 18.34
C ALA A 187 -10.32 1.33 17.61
N THR A 188 -9.92 0.29 18.33
CA THR A 188 -9.68 -1.06 17.78
C THR A 188 -10.86 -2.02 17.97
N PHE A 189 -11.80 -1.70 18.87
CA PHE A 189 -13.00 -2.51 19.13
C PHE A 189 -14.02 -2.44 17.99
N ARG A 190 -14.08 -1.32 17.25
CA ARG A 190 -15.02 -1.19 16.12
C ARG A 190 -14.71 -2.23 15.05
N PRO A 191 -15.67 -3.07 14.64
CA PRO A 191 -15.43 -4.12 13.67
C PRO A 191 -15.00 -3.52 12.32
N PRO A 192 -14.10 -4.16 11.56
CA PRO A 192 -13.73 -3.72 10.22
C PRO A 192 -14.92 -3.82 9.26
N VAL A 193 -14.90 -3.04 8.18
CA VAL A 193 -15.95 -3.05 7.13
C VAL A 193 -15.41 -3.65 5.84
N PRO A 194 -16.25 -4.35 5.05
CA PRO A 194 -15.90 -4.70 3.68
C PRO A 194 -15.60 -3.43 2.88
N ILE A 195 -14.63 -3.54 1.96
CA ILE A 195 -14.21 -2.47 1.07
C ILE A 195 -14.25 -2.96 -0.36
N PHE A 196 -14.47 -2.05 -1.29
CA PHE A 196 -14.46 -2.32 -2.74
C PHE A 196 -15.42 -3.43 -3.19
N ASP A 197 -16.58 -3.55 -2.54
CA ASP A 197 -17.56 -4.64 -2.76
C ASP A 197 -16.94 -6.04 -2.75
N ASN A 198 -15.80 -6.21 -2.07
CA ASN A 198 -14.98 -7.42 -2.06
C ASN A 198 -14.50 -7.90 -3.44
N ASN A 199 -14.46 -7.01 -4.44
CA ASN A 199 -14.12 -7.36 -5.82
C ASN A 199 -12.82 -6.66 -6.26
N LEU A 200 -11.70 -7.36 -6.02
CA LEU A 200 -10.33 -6.92 -6.31
C LEU A 200 -9.55 -8.04 -7.05
N PRO A 201 -9.97 -8.45 -8.26
CA PRO A 201 -9.49 -9.65 -8.95
C PRO A 201 -8.02 -9.58 -9.40
N ARG A 202 -7.44 -8.38 -9.48
CA ARG A 202 -6.04 -8.17 -9.91
C ARG A 202 -5.09 -7.86 -8.76
N LEU A 203 -5.56 -7.94 -7.51
CA LEU A 203 -4.78 -7.56 -6.35
C LEU A 203 -3.59 -8.52 -6.17
N GLN A 204 -2.40 -7.94 -6.10
CA GLN A 204 -1.13 -8.67 -5.99
C GLN A 204 -0.32 -8.24 -4.78
N HIS A 205 -0.44 -6.97 -4.36
CA HIS A 205 0.35 -6.40 -3.30
C HIS A 205 -0.57 -5.85 -2.21
N VAL A 206 -0.44 -6.39 -1.01
CA VAL A 206 -1.27 -6.02 0.13
C VAL A 206 -0.39 -5.63 1.30
N SER A 207 -0.58 -4.40 1.80
CA SER A 207 0.06 -3.91 3.01
C SER A 207 -0.98 -3.35 3.96
N MET A 208 -1.00 -3.88 5.19
CA MET A 208 -1.85 -3.41 6.27
C MET A 208 -0.98 -3.00 7.45
N ILE A 209 -0.95 -1.70 7.76
CA ILE A 209 -0.11 -1.12 8.82
C ILE A 209 -1.04 -0.49 9.86
N GLY A 210 -1.20 -1.15 11.01
CA GLY A 210 -2.12 -0.70 12.07
C GLY A 210 -3.60 -0.74 11.65
N VAL A 211 -3.94 -1.49 10.59
CA VAL A 211 -5.28 -1.57 10.00
C VAL A 211 -5.72 -3.01 9.90
N ASN A 212 -6.95 -3.31 10.33
CA ASN A 212 -7.57 -4.61 10.08
C ASN A 212 -8.63 -4.54 8.98
N LEU A 213 -8.64 -5.59 8.16
CA LEU A 213 -9.74 -5.91 7.25
C LEU A 213 -10.70 -6.91 7.91
N PRO A 214 -11.93 -7.07 7.40
CA PRO A 214 -12.79 -8.16 7.83
C PRO A 214 -12.24 -9.47 7.24
N TRP A 215 -11.20 -10.01 7.87
CA TRP A 215 -10.36 -11.11 7.36
C TRP A 215 -11.17 -12.29 6.81
N ALA A 216 -12.25 -12.67 7.51
CA ALA A 216 -13.09 -13.80 7.14
C ALA A 216 -13.94 -13.55 5.88
N THR A 217 -14.27 -12.30 5.58
CA THR A 217 -15.14 -11.89 4.46
C THR A 217 -14.40 -11.07 3.42
N SER A 218 -13.06 -11.20 3.35
CA SER A 218 -12.19 -10.55 2.36
C SER A 218 -11.64 -11.60 1.37
N PRO A 219 -12.45 -12.06 0.38
CA PRO A 219 -12.09 -13.18 -0.49
C PRO A 219 -10.86 -12.90 -1.35
N TYR A 220 -10.59 -11.63 -1.66
CA TYR A 220 -9.43 -11.21 -2.45
C TYR A 220 -8.08 -11.52 -1.78
N LEU A 221 -8.04 -11.78 -0.47
CA LEU A 221 -6.83 -12.25 0.22
C LEU A 221 -6.56 -13.75 0.00
N GLN A 222 -7.54 -14.48 -0.53
CA GLN A 222 -7.40 -15.91 -0.89
C GLN A 222 -7.09 -16.09 -2.39
N HIS A 223 -6.46 -15.09 -3.01
CA HIS A 223 -5.95 -15.12 -4.37
C HIS A 223 -4.41 -15.09 -4.40
N PRO A 224 -3.78 -15.42 -5.54
CA PRO A 224 -2.33 -15.37 -5.67
C PRO A 224 -1.78 -13.95 -5.44
N LEU A 225 -1.14 -13.74 -4.29
CA LEU A 225 -0.43 -12.49 -3.97
C LEU A 225 1.05 -12.63 -4.31
N THR A 226 1.68 -11.50 -4.63
CA THR A 226 3.13 -11.37 -4.88
C THR A 226 3.84 -10.77 -3.67
N SER A 227 3.18 -9.86 -2.93
CA SER A 227 3.73 -9.25 -1.71
C SER A 227 2.66 -9.10 -0.64
N PHE A 228 2.98 -9.52 0.58
CA PHE A 228 2.08 -9.40 1.71
C PHE A 228 2.81 -8.84 2.94
N GLU A 229 2.33 -7.69 3.42
CA GLU A 229 2.90 -6.97 4.56
C GLU A 229 1.81 -6.76 5.62
N LEU A 230 2.10 -7.22 6.84
CA LEU A 230 1.32 -6.90 8.02
C LEU A 230 2.24 -6.22 9.02
N ALA A 231 1.86 -5.03 9.48
CA ALA A 231 2.66 -4.26 10.42
C ALA A 231 1.82 -3.64 11.55
N LEU A 232 2.43 -3.48 12.73
CA LEU A 232 1.91 -2.69 13.85
C LEU A 232 0.50 -3.10 14.33
N HIS A 233 0.24 -4.41 14.42
CA HIS A 233 -1.07 -4.92 14.87
C HIS A 233 -1.04 -5.39 16.32
N PRO A 234 -1.80 -4.77 17.25
CA PRO A 234 -2.09 -5.39 18.53
C PRO A 234 -2.81 -6.73 18.33
N ASN A 235 -2.63 -7.66 19.27
CA ASN A 235 -3.06 -9.05 19.10
C ASN A 235 -4.57 -9.19 18.81
N ASN A 236 -5.41 -8.29 19.33
CA ASN A 236 -6.87 -8.33 19.13
C ASN A 236 -7.28 -8.17 17.65
N ILE A 237 -6.53 -7.41 16.85
CA ILE A 237 -6.86 -7.11 15.44
C ILE A 237 -6.08 -7.95 14.42
N ARG A 238 -5.10 -8.74 14.88
CA ARG A 238 -4.33 -9.67 14.03
C ARG A 238 -5.24 -10.69 13.32
N ILE A 239 -4.81 -11.11 12.15
CA ILE A 239 -5.49 -12.14 11.36
C ILE A 239 -5.48 -13.48 12.11
N PRO A 240 -6.62 -14.18 12.27
CA PRO A 240 -6.66 -15.52 12.86
C PRO A 240 -5.74 -16.51 12.11
N TYR A 241 -5.12 -17.45 12.84
CA TYR A 241 -4.13 -18.37 12.27
C TYR A 241 -4.65 -19.20 11.08
N ASP A 242 -5.87 -19.74 11.15
CA ASP A 242 -6.43 -20.49 10.03
C ASP A 242 -6.66 -19.64 8.77
N LEU A 243 -7.04 -18.37 8.94
CA LEU A 243 -7.21 -17.45 7.82
C LEU A 243 -5.84 -17.04 7.26
N TRP A 244 -4.86 -16.78 8.12
CA TRP A 244 -3.47 -16.58 7.72
C TRP A 244 -2.94 -17.75 6.88
N GLY A 245 -3.17 -18.98 7.35
CA GLY A 245 -2.79 -20.19 6.62
C GLY A 245 -3.47 -20.29 5.26
N LYS A 246 -4.77 -19.93 5.14
CA LYS A 246 -5.48 -19.89 3.85
C LYS A 246 -4.88 -18.86 2.90
N VAL A 247 -4.57 -17.65 3.39
CA VAL A 247 -3.93 -16.59 2.59
C VAL A 247 -2.58 -17.06 2.07
N LEU A 248 -1.71 -17.58 2.94
CA LEU A 248 -0.39 -18.06 2.52
C LEU A 248 -0.47 -19.25 1.56
N LYS A 249 -1.39 -20.21 1.80
CA LYS A 249 -1.58 -21.34 0.87
C LYS A 249 -2.05 -20.89 -0.50
N ALA A 250 -2.98 -19.93 -0.57
CA ALA A 250 -3.45 -19.38 -1.84
C ALA A 250 -2.34 -18.61 -2.60
N ALA A 251 -1.49 -17.88 -1.87
CA ALA A 251 -0.38 -17.13 -2.44
C ALA A 251 0.93 -17.95 -2.60
N SER A 252 0.97 -19.20 -2.12
CA SER A 252 2.16 -20.06 -2.10
C SER A 252 2.99 -20.05 -3.40
N PRO A 253 2.40 -20.22 -4.60
CA PRO A 253 3.19 -20.29 -5.83
C PRO A 253 3.69 -18.93 -6.35
N THR A 254 3.17 -17.81 -5.85
CA THR A 254 3.45 -16.46 -6.39
C THR A 254 4.07 -15.50 -5.38
N LEU A 255 3.93 -15.76 -4.07
CA LEU A 255 4.37 -14.84 -3.03
C LEU A 255 5.90 -14.77 -3.01
N ARG A 256 6.45 -13.61 -3.34
CA ARG A 256 7.90 -13.34 -3.37
C ARG A 256 8.39 -12.63 -2.12
N ARG A 257 7.54 -11.80 -1.51
CA ARG A 257 7.89 -11.03 -0.30
C ARG A 257 6.83 -11.19 0.79
N LEU A 258 7.29 -11.51 1.99
CA LEU A 258 6.46 -11.55 3.20
C LEU A 258 7.10 -10.69 4.28
N THR A 259 6.37 -9.68 4.75
CA THR A 259 6.81 -8.80 5.84
C THR A 259 5.89 -8.91 7.04
N LEU A 260 6.49 -9.19 8.19
CA LEU A 260 5.85 -9.23 9.50
C LEU A 260 6.58 -8.25 10.43
N HIS A 261 5.95 -7.11 10.70
CA HIS A 261 6.51 -6.07 11.58
C HIS A 261 5.63 -5.86 12.81
N TYR A 262 6.05 -6.30 13.99
CA TYR A 262 5.22 -6.30 15.21
C TYR A 262 3.81 -6.90 14.96
N SER A 263 3.74 -7.92 14.10
CA SER A 263 2.49 -8.44 13.54
C SER A 263 2.64 -9.88 13.06
N GLY A 264 1.51 -10.52 12.77
CA GLY A 264 1.45 -11.89 12.25
C GLY A 264 0.07 -12.51 12.52
N PRO A 265 -0.05 -13.84 12.45
CA PRO A 265 -1.26 -14.52 12.90
C PRO A 265 -1.54 -14.25 14.39
N LYS A 266 -2.81 -14.22 14.77
CA LYS A 266 -3.21 -13.97 16.15
C LYS A 266 -2.59 -15.00 17.09
N SER A 267 -1.82 -14.53 18.08
CA SER A 267 -1.23 -15.40 19.10
C SER A 267 -2.33 -15.94 19.99
N ALA A 268 -2.27 -17.23 20.30
CA ALA A 268 -3.23 -17.89 21.16
C ALA A 268 -3.21 -17.31 22.59
N GLY A 269 -2.05 -16.85 23.06
CA GLY A 269 -1.86 -16.50 24.46
C GLY A 269 -2.31 -17.67 25.35
N THR A 270 -3.29 -17.43 26.22
CA THR A 270 -3.93 -18.44 27.08
C THR A 270 -5.24 -19.01 26.52
N ASN A 271 -5.67 -18.59 25.33
CA ASN A 271 -6.96 -18.99 24.78
C ASN A 271 -6.86 -20.34 24.03
N PRO A 272 -7.53 -21.41 24.50
CA PRO A 272 -7.48 -22.74 23.89
C PRO A 272 -8.13 -22.80 22.49
N ASP A 273 -9.03 -21.87 22.15
CA ASP A 273 -9.70 -21.85 20.84
C ASP A 273 -8.82 -21.28 19.70
N LEU A 274 -7.66 -20.72 20.06
CA LEU A 274 -6.73 -20.10 19.12
C LEU A 274 -5.45 -20.91 18.92
N VAL A 275 -5.42 -22.18 19.34
CA VAL A 275 -4.26 -23.06 19.22
C VAL A 275 -3.87 -23.21 17.75
N TRP A 276 -2.63 -22.84 17.44
CA TRP A 276 -2.10 -22.98 16.09
C TRP A 276 -1.91 -24.45 15.76
N ARG A 277 -2.09 -24.78 14.48
CA ARG A 277 -1.81 -26.13 13.98
C ARG A 277 -0.40 -26.57 14.37
N PRO A 278 -0.19 -27.88 14.63
CA PRO A 278 1.10 -28.38 15.04
C PRO A 278 2.20 -28.12 13.98
N PRO A 279 3.48 -27.98 14.39
CA PRO A 279 4.59 -27.67 13.47
C PRO A 279 4.86 -28.72 12.36
N ASN A 280 4.24 -29.90 12.44
CA ASN A 280 4.33 -30.92 11.39
C ASN A 280 3.49 -30.58 10.14
N GLU A 281 2.51 -29.67 10.24
CA GLU A 281 1.74 -29.16 9.10
C GLU A 281 2.31 -27.85 8.54
N LYS A 282 3.52 -27.91 7.96
CA LYS A 282 4.18 -26.72 7.44
C LYS A 282 3.52 -26.18 6.16
N ILE A 283 3.45 -24.86 6.05
CA ILE A 283 3.05 -24.17 4.83
C ILE A 283 4.27 -24.01 3.93
N LEU A 284 4.26 -24.69 2.79
CA LEU A 284 5.30 -24.58 1.77
C LEU A 284 5.16 -23.25 1.01
N MET A 285 6.24 -22.49 0.92
CA MET A 285 6.34 -21.20 0.24
C MET A 285 7.46 -21.26 -0.81
N PRO A 286 7.24 -21.95 -1.95
CA PRO A 286 8.28 -22.28 -2.92
C PRO A 286 8.76 -21.07 -3.75
N ALA A 287 8.00 -19.98 -3.77
CA ALA A 287 8.33 -18.76 -4.51
C ALA A 287 8.85 -17.61 -3.63
N LEU A 288 8.87 -17.79 -2.31
CA LEU A 288 9.27 -16.74 -1.37
C LEU A 288 10.77 -16.48 -1.47
N GLU A 289 11.13 -15.24 -1.76
CA GLU A 289 12.51 -14.79 -1.99
C GLU A 289 13.00 -13.90 -0.84
N GLU A 290 12.09 -13.12 -0.25
CA GLU A 290 12.37 -12.16 0.81
C GLU A 290 11.41 -12.36 1.99
N LEU A 291 11.98 -12.52 3.19
CA LEU A 291 11.25 -12.67 4.43
C LEU A 291 11.73 -11.65 5.46
N CYS A 292 10.82 -10.80 5.93
CA CYS A 292 11.12 -9.77 6.92
C CYS A 292 10.37 -10.07 8.23
N VAL A 293 11.12 -10.18 9.33
CA VAL A 293 10.64 -10.42 10.69
C VAL A 293 11.18 -9.30 11.56
N ILE A 294 10.35 -8.30 11.84
CA ILE A 294 10.76 -7.01 12.41
C ILE A 294 9.98 -6.79 13.72
N ASP A 295 10.64 -6.34 14.78
CA ASP A 295 10.04 -6.11 16.11
C ASP A 295 9.12 -7.25 16.58
N LEU A 296 9.57 -8.49 16.43
CA LEU A 296 8.86 -9.66 16.94
C LEU A 296 9.62 -10.31 18.09
N ASP A 297 8.86 -10.71 19.11
CA ASP A 297 9.36 -11.58 20.18
C ASP A 297 10.00 -12.85 19.56
N PRO A 298 11.21 -13.26 20.00
CA PRO A 298 11.93 -14.38 19.41
C PRO A 298 11.16 -15.70 19.45
N GLU A 299 10.45 -16.00 20.55
CA GLU A 299 9.69 -17.24 20.69
C GLU A 299 8.51 -17.25 19.73
N TYR A 300 7.80 -16.13 19.66
CA TYR A 300 6.71 -15.95 18.70
C TYR A 300 7.17 -16.02 17.24
N ALA A 301 8.33 -15.44 16.91
CA ALA A 301 8.94 -15.58 15.59
C ALA A 301 9.26 -17.05 15.26
N CYS A 302 9.85 -17.79 16.21
CA CYS A 302 10.09 -19.23 16.06
C CYS A 302 8.79 -19.99 15.79
N LEU A 303 7.72 -19.72 16.54
CA LEU A 303 6.43 -20.37 16.36
C LEU A 303 5.89 -20.21 14.93
N ILE A 304 6.07 -19.03 14.31
CA ILE A 304 5.65 -18.79 12.93
C ILE A 304 6.54 -19.58 11.96
N LEU A 305 7.85 -19.46 12.09
CA LEU A 305 8.81 -20.01 11.14
C LEU A 305 8.87 -21.53 11.16
N GLU A 306 8.68 -22.16 12.31
CA GLU A 306 8.58 -23.62 12.43
C GLU A 306 7.43 -24.19 11.58
N ARG A 307 6.40 -23.40 11.31
CA ARG A 307 5.21 -23.76 10.54
C ARG A 307 5.30 -23.36 9.06
N MET A 308 6.46 -22.90 8.61
CA MET A 308 6.68 -22.52 7.22
C MET A 308 7.87 -23.28 6.63
N THR A 309 7.88 -23.45 5.32
CA THR A 309 9.04 -23.99 4.58
C THR A 309 9.31 -23.10 3.39
N CYS A 310 10.45 -22.41 3.41
CA CYS A 310 10.73 -21.31 2.49
C CYS A 310 12.04 -21.59 1.71
N PRO A 311 12.07 -22.56 0.79
CA PRO A 311 13.30 -23.10 0.20
C PRO A 311 14.04 -22.13 -0.73
N ARG A 312 13.43 -21.02 -1.12
CA ARG A 312 14.00 -20.03 -2.04
C ARG A 312 14.27 -18.66 -1.40
N VAL A 313 14.12 -18.53 -0.09
CA VAL A 313 14.43 -17.28 0.60
C VAL A 313 15.93 -17.01 0.45
N ARG A 314 16.26 -15.86 -0.12
CA ARG A 314 17.64 -15.39 -0.34
C ARG A 314 17.98 -14.23 0.57
N VAL A 315 16.96 -13.48 0.96
CA VAL A 315 17.09 -12.30 1.81
C VAL A 315 16.19 -12.47 3.01
N MET A 316 16.80 -12.48 4.19
CA MET A 316 16.07 -12.49 5.46
C MET A 316 16.45 -11.24 6.25
N HIS A 317 15.46 -10.42 6.58
CA HIS A 317 15.63 -9.25 7.43
C HIS A 317 15.08 -9.57 8.81
N VAL A 318 15.94 -9.53 9.82
CA VAL A 318 15.57 -9.72 11.22
C VAL A 318 16.04 -8.50 12.02
N GLU A 319 15.13 -7.87 12.75
CA GLU A 319 15.50 -6.82 13.70
C GLU A 319 15.73 -7.45 15.08
N LEU A 320 16.96 -7.32 15.58
CA LEU A 320 17.40 -7.90 16.85
C LEU A 320 17.29 -6.85 17.96
N ALA A 321 16.16 -6.85 18.67
CA ALA A 321 16.01 -6.08 19.89
C ALA A 321 16.86 -6.65 21.05
N ASP A 322 16.87 -6.00 22.21
CA ASP A 322 17.55 -6.48 23.44
C ASP A 322 16.85 -7.72 24.06
N GLN A 323 16.86 -8.84 23.34
CA GLN A 323 16.28 -10.13 23.73
C GLN A 323 17.16 -11.29 23.24
N ASN A 324 16.91 -12.52 23.72
CA ASN A 324 17.67 -13.69 23.31
C ASN A 324 17.15 -14.27 21.98
N PHE A 325 17.77 -13.88 20.87
CA PHE A 325 17.46 -14.38 19.52
C PHE A 325 18.19 -15.68 19.15
N ALA A 326 18.98 -16.29 20.06
CA ALA A 326 19.72 -17.52 19.75
C ALA A 326 18.84 -18.68 19.23
N PRO A 327 17.61 -18.92 19.76
CA PRO A 327 16.71 -19.94 19.21
C PRO A 327 16.32 -19.65 17.75
N LEU A 328 15.99 -18.40 17.44
CA LEU A 328 15.64 -17.97 16.10
C LEU A 328 16.81 -18.16 15.13
N MET A 329 18.02 -17.77 15.54
CA MET A 329 19.22 -17.92 14.73
C MET A 329 19.55 -19.38 14.40
N ARG A 330 19.31 -20.31 15.34
CA ARG A 330 19.47 -21.77 15.09
C ARG A 330 18.40 -22.34 14.16
N LEU A 331 17.20 -21.76 14.17
CA LEU A 331 16.10 -22.21 13.32
C LEU A 331 16.32 -21.84 11.84
N ILE A 332 16.99 -20.71 11.60
CA ILE A 332 17.20 -20.14 10.26
C ILE A 332 18.58 -20.49 9.64
N SER A 333 19.51 -21.02 10.43
CA SER A 333 20.84 -21.49 10.00
C SER A 333 20.78 -22.86 9.33
#